data_AF-A0A5N6BZV2-F1
#
_entry.id   AF-A0A5N6BZV2-F1
#
_cell.length_a   1.000
_cell.length_b   1.000
_cell.length_c   1.000
_cell.angle_alpha   90.00
_cell.angle_beta   90.00
_cell.angle_gamma   90.00
#
_symmetry.space_group_name_H-M   'P 1'
#
loop_
_entity.id
_entity.type
_entity.pdbx_description
1 polymer ?
#
loop_
_entity_poly.entity_id
_entity_poly.type
_entity_poly.pdbx_seq_one_letter_code
_entity_poly.pdbx_strand_id
1 'polypeptide(L)'
;MNEATAHLLFDVVERLEKNIVARECPAIIALEGGRKLILSDYDYLRDSATAAAFEARAAEKAVEIDAARWVLAVPQVWVFKPPSTIAVRAVSNHPLREGEQEAITWMSFDRGDGVDYGRVAYARRPGGEPVFEEPEIFEVGIRPRNEMPGFLLLQRCLGEE
;
A
#
# COMPACT_ATOMS: atom_id res chain seq x y z
N MET A 1 -9.41 3.77 -11.84
CA MET A 1 -10.15 3.72 -10.57
C MET A 1 -11.54 4.37 -10.61
N ASN A 2 -12.59 3.64 -10.24
CA ASN A 2 -13.94 4.15 -9.97
C ASN A 2 -14.07 4.83 -8.61
N GLU A 3 -15.19 5.53 -8.40
CA GLU A 3 -15.48 6.29 -7.19
C GLU A 3 -15.49 5.42 -5.91
N ALA A 4 -16.05 4.21 -5.96
CA ALA A 4 -16.09 3.32 -4.80
C ALA A 4 -14.69 2.89 -4.34
N THR A 5 -13.82 2.56 -5.29
CA THR A 5 -12.42 2.20 -5.02
C THR A 5 -11.62 3.41 -4.55
N ALA A 6 -11.91 4.60 -5.07
CA ALA A 6 -11.31 5.85 -4.58
C ALA A 6 -11.70 6.15 -3.12
N HIS A 7 -12.96 5.99 -2.74
CA HIS A 7 -13.40 6.12 -1.36
C HIS A 7 -12.72 5.11 -0.43
N LEU A 8 -12.51 3.88 -0.91
CA LEU A 8 -11.79 2.86 -0.16
C LEU A 8 -10.30 3.24 0.03
N LEU A 9 -9.66 3.79 -1.01
CA LEU A 9 -8.29 4.29 -0.94
C LEU A 9 -8.17 5.42 0.09
N PHE A 10 -9.04 6.42 0.04
CA PHE A 10 -8.99 7.54 0.98
C PHE A 10 -9.16 7.10 2.43
N ASP A 11 -10.08 6.17 2.73
CA ASP A 11 -10.25 5.63 4.09
C ASP A 11 -8.99 4.88 4.57
N VAL A 12 -8.36 4.08 3.71
CA VAL A 12 -7.11 3.36 4.07
C VAL A 12 -5.95 4.33 4.27
N VAL A 13 -5.79 5.31 3.39
CA VAL A 13 -4.75 6.34 3.48
C VAL A 13 -4.93 7.14 4.77
N GLU A 14 -6.12 7.67 5.04
CA GLU A 14 -6.39 8.47 6.25
C GLU A 14 -6.08 7.68 7.54
N ARG A 15 -6.39 6.37 7.57
CA ARG A 15 -6.02 5.50 8.69
C ARG A 15 -4.51 5.39 8.83
N LEU A 16 -3.80 5.18 7.74
CA LEU A 16 -2.36 5.03 7.77
C LEU A 16 -1.65 6.34 8.12
N GLU A 17 -2.15 7.49 7.65
CA GLU A 17 -1.68 8.81 8.07
C GLU A 17 -1.79 9.01 9.58
N LYS A 18 -2.94 8.64 10.18
CA LYS A 18 -3.13 8.67 11.64
C LYS A 18 -2.13 7.79 12.38
N ASN A 19 -1.82 6.60 11.85
CA ASN A 19 -0.80 5.72 12.41
C ASN A 19 0.60 6.36 12.29
N ILE A 20 0.96 6.93 11.13
CA ILE A 20 2.27 7.57 10.91
C ILE A 20 2.45 8.77 11.86
N VAL A 21 1.40 9.55 12.11
CA VAL A 21 1.38 10.62 13.12
C VAL A 21 1.63 10.05 14.52
N ALA A 22 1.03 8.90 14.85
CA ALA A 22 1.27 8.16 16.09
C ALA A 22 2.63 7.42 16.13
N ARG A 23 3.47 7.55 15.10
CA ARG A 23 4.76 6.85 14.91
C ARG A 23 4.63 5.34 14.79
N GLU A 24 3.47 4.90 14.32
CA GLU A 24 3.16 3.53 13.93
C GLU A 24 3.19 3.44 12.41
N CYS A 25 3.74 2.37 11.86
CA CYS A 25 3.89 2.20 10.41
C CYS A 25 3.44 0.81 9.93
N PRO A 26 2.20 0.38 10.23
CA PRO A 26 1.69 -0.89 9.73
C PRO A 26 1.41 -0.82 8.22
N ALA A 27 1.44 -1.96 7.54
CA ALA A 27 0.66 -2.13 6.32
C ALA A 27 -0.82 -2.22 6.69
N ILE A 28 -1.70 -1.59 5.91
CA ILE A 28 -3.15 -1.63 6.09
C ILE A 28 -3.79 -2.07 4.78
N ILE A 29 -4.70 -3.04 4.85
CA ILE A 29 -5.56 -3.42 3.73
C ILE A 29 -7.03 -3.25 4.10
N ALA A 30 -7.80 -2.67 3.18
CA ALA A 30 -9.24 -2.74 3.20
C ALA A 30 -9.74 -3.68 2.10
N LEU A 31 -10.63 -4.59 2.47
CA LEU A 31 -11.34 -5.50 1.58
C LEU A 31 -12.82 -5.12 1.58
N GLU A 32 -13.46 -5.05 0.42
CA GLU A 32 -14.87 -4.72 0.30
C GLU A 32 -15.60 -5.71 -0.64
N GLY A 33 -16.59 -6.39 -0.08
CA GLY A 33 -17.46 -7.38 -0.75
C GLY A 33 -18.79 -7.49 -0.01
N GLY A 34 -19.20 -8.71 0.34
CA GLY A 34 -20.38 -8.96 1.19
C GLY A 34 -20.32 -8.26 2.56
N ARG A 35 -19.12 -7.91 3.02
CA ARG A 35 -18.86 -6.96 4.12
C ARG A 35 -17.55 -6.22 3.87
N LYS A 36 -17.32 -5.14 4.63
CA LYS A 36 -16.03 -4.45 4.67
C LYS A 36 -15.15 -5.01 5.80
N LEU A 37 -13.90 -5.35 5.49
CA LEU A 37 -12.88 -5.77 6.47
C LEU A 37 -11.65 -4.89 6.36
N ILE A 38 -11.05 -4.55 7.50
CA ILE A 38 -9.77 -3.85 7.59
C ILE A 38 -8.79 -4.76 8.34
N LEU A 39 -7.62 -5.03 7.75
CA LEU A 39 -6.55 -5.79 8.37
C LEU A 39 -5.29 -4.92 8.41
N SER A 40 -4.47 -5.09 9.45
CA SER A 40 -3.17 -4.42 9.57
C SER A 40 -2.08 -5.37 10.01
N ASP A 41 -0.85 -5.09 9.62
CA ASP A 41 0.34 -5.85 10.00
C ASP A 41 1.55 -4.93 10.17
N TYR A 42 2.14 -4.93 11.36
CA TYR A 42 3.27 -4.07 11.74
C TYR A 42 4.62 -4.65 11.29
N ASP A 43 4.69 -5.95 11.01
CA ASP A 43 5.90 -6.64 10.59
C ASP A 43 5.98 -6.78 9.06
N TYR A 44 5.00 -6.25 8.32
CA TYR A 44 4.90 -6.39 6.87
C TYR A 44 6.21 -6.10 6.11
N LEU A 45 6.95 -5.06 6.54
CA LEU A 45 8.21 -4.65 5.91
C LEU A 45 9.46 -5.32 6.49
N ARG A 46 9.30 -6.24 7.44
CA ARG A 46 10.43 -6.94 8.08
C ARG A 46 11.19 -7.79 7.06
N ASP A 47 10.47 -8.61 6.30
CA ASP A 47 11.00 -9.53 5.32
C ASP A 47 9.90 -10.00 4.35
N SER A 48 10.29 -10.59 3.23
CA SER A 48 9.37 -11.05 2.18
C SER A 48 8.44 -12.18 2.65
N ALA A 49 8.89 -13.02 3.59
CA ALA A 49 8.06 -14.12 4.11
C ALA A 49 6.90 -13.58 4.95
N THR A 50 7.14 -12.51 5.70
CA THR A 50 6.14 -11.84 6.54
C THR A 50 5.12 -11.10 5.69
N ALA A 51 5.58 -10.35 4.67
CA ALA A 51 4.71 -9.73 3.68
C ALA A 51 3.81 -10.77 2.99
N ALA A 52 4.40 -11.88 2.53
CA ALA A 52 3.68 -12.95 1.85
C ALA A 52 2.64 -13.63 2.77
N ALA A 53 2.96 -13.84 4.05
CA ALA A 53 2.03 -14.40 5.02
C ALA A 53 0.83 -13.47 5.26
N PHE A 54 1.07 -12.15 5.36
CA PHE A 54 -0.02 -11.18 5.49
C PHE A 54 -0.91 -11.14 4.25
N GLU A 55 -0.32 -11.08 3.06
CA GLU A 55 -1.06 -11.07 1.80
C GLU A 55 -1.85 -12.35 1.56
N ALA A 56 -1.31 -13.51 1.92
CA ALA A 56 -2.02 -14.79 1.84
C ALA A 56 -3.26 -14.79 2.75
N ARG A 57 -3.14 -14.35 4.00
CA ARG A 57 -4.28 -14.22 4.93
C ARG A 57 -5.32 -13.22 4.42
N ALA A 58 -4.87 -12.11 3.84
CA ALA A 58 -5.77 -11.13 3.24
C ALA A 58 -6.54 -11.71 2.05
N ALA A 59 -5.88 -12.51 1.21
CA ALA A 59 -6.51 -13.20 0.08
C ALA A 59 -7.56 -14.21 0.55
N GLU A 60 -7.25 -15.01 1.58
CA GLU A 60 -8.23 -15.93 2.19
C GLU A 60 -9.47 -15.17 2.69
N LYS A 61 -9.28 -14.02 3.33
CA LYS A 61 -10.39 -13.16 3.77
C LYS A 61 -11.14 -12.51 2.62
N ALA A 62 -10.45 -12.16 1.53
CA ALA A 62 -11.08 -11.63 0.33
C ALA A 62 -12.03 -12.68 -0.28
N VAL A 63 -11.60 -13.93 -0.37
CA VAL A 63 -12.45 -15.05 -0.83
C VAL A 63 -13.63 -15.29 0.12
N GLU A 64 -13.38 -15.34 1.44
CA GLU A 64 -14.42 -15.58 2.46
C GLU A 64 -15.59 -14.60 2.37
N ILE A 65 -15.31 -13.35 2.00
CA ILE A 65 -16.33 -12.28 1.94
C ILE A 65 -16.79 -11.95 0.53
N ASP A 66 -16.34 -12.71 -0.49
CA ASP A 66 -16.54 -12.38 -1.90
C ASP A 66 -16.16 -10.92 -2.21
N ALA A 67 -14.93 -10.53 -1.89
CA ALA A 67 -14.43 -9.18 -2.08
C ALA A 67 -14.44 -8.81 -3.58
N ALA A 68 -15.18 -7.74 -3.90
CA ALA A 68 -15.22 -7.17 -5.23
C ALA A 68 -14.05 -6.21 -5.48
N ARG A 69 -13.53 -5.59 -4.41
CA ARG A 69 -12.40 -4.65 -4.46
C ARG A 69 -11.59 -4.65 -3.18
N TRP A 70 -10.36 -4.17 -3.28
CA TRP A 70 -9.50 -3.96 -2.13
C TRP A 70 -8.45 -2.88 -2.39
N VAL A 71 -7.93 -2.31 -1.31
CA VAL A 71 -6.79 -1.38 -1.33
C VAL A 71 -5.81 -1.77 -0.23
N LEU A 72 -4.56 -2.04 -0.62
CA LEU A 72 -3.43 -2.21 0.29
C LEU A 72 -2.57 -0.94 0.27
N ALA A 73 -2.26 -0.41 1.45
CA ALA A 73 -1.36 0.72 1.62
C ALA A 73 -0.24 0.38 2.61
N VAL A 74 1.00 0.75 2.25
CA VAL A 74 2.21 0.39 2.98
C VAL A 74 3.14 1.61 3.10
N PRO A 75 3.55 2.00 4.31
CA PRO A 75 4.48 3.12 4.50
C PRO A 75 5.91 2.70 4.14
N GLN A 76 6.51 3.32 3.12
CA GLN A 76 7.86 2.98 2.64
C GLN A 76 8.71 4.25 2.46
N VAL A 77 10.02 4.06 2.40
CA VAL A 77 10.95 5.07 1.88
C VAL A 77 11.32 4.69 0.45
N TRP A 78 11.01 5.58 -0.47
CA TRP A 78 11.38 5.50 -1.87
C TRP A 78 12.79 6.05 -2.06
N VAL A 79 13.61 5.32 -2.80
CA VAL A 79 14.99 5.69 -3.14
C VAL A 79 15.07 5.82 -4.65
N PHE A 80 15.14 7.04 -5.14
CA PHE A 80 15.24 7.33 -6.57
C PHE A 80 16.68 7.11 -7.04
N LYS A 81 16.88 6.09 -7.86
CA LYS A 81 18.18 5.73 -8.45
C LYS A 81 18.19 6.08 -9.95
N PRO A 82 19.07 7.01 -10.39
CA PRO A 82 19.25 7.28 -11.81
C PRO A 82 19.62 6.01 -12.61
N PRO A 83 19.20 5.88 -13.88
CA PRO A 83 18.46 6.87 -14.67
C PRO A 83 16.93 6.85 -14.49
N SER A 84 16.34 5.86 -13.81
CA SER A 84 14.86 5.75 -13.66
C SER A 84 14.40 4.61 -12.75
N THR A 85 15.26 4.08 -11.87
CA THR A 85 14.90 2.96 -10.99
C THR A 85 14.46 3.48 -9.63
N ILE A 86 13.37 2.93 -9.10
CA ILE A 86 12.95 3.20 -7.73
C ILE A 86 13.21 1.95 -6.91
N ALA A 87 14.00 2.07 -5.86
CA ALA A 87 14.11 1.06 -4.83
C ALA A 87 13.26 1.48 -3.63
N VAL A 88 12.76 0.53 -2.86
CA VAL A 88 11.99 0.80 -1.64
C VAL A 88 12.68 0.17 -0.44
N ARG A 89 12.57 0.81 0.72
CA ARG A 89 13.00 0.26 2.00
C ARG A 89 11.99 0.59 3.10
N ALA A 90 12.07 -0.12 4.21
CA ALA A 90 11.24 0.16 5.38
C ALA A 90 11.44 1.58 5.91
N VAL A 91 10.36 2.16 6.44
CA VAL A 91 10.43 3.39 7.24
C VAL A 91 11.22 3.10 8.52
N SER A 92 12.03 4.06 8.93
CA SER A 92 12.89 3.95 10.11
C SER A 92 13.14 5.32 10.69
N ASN A 93 13.59 5.40 11.95
CA ASN A 93 13.94 6.67 12.60
C ASN A 93 15.21 7.34 12.05
N HIS A 94 15.88 6.75 11.06
CA HIS A 94 17.04 7.36 10.44
C HIS A 94 16.64 8.54 9.55
N PRO A 95 17.44 9.61 9.51
CA PRO A 95 17.24 10.70 8.56
C PRO A 95 17.19 10.19 7.12
N LEU A 96 16.35 10.81 6.30
CA LEU A 96 16.35 10.59 4.86
C LEU A 96 17.68 11.04 4.25
N ARG A 97 18.17 10.26 3.29
CA ARG A 97 19.34 10.60 2.48
C ARG A 97 18.89 11.39 1.25
N GLU A 98 19.86 12.03 0.59
CA GLU A 98 19.60 12.66 -0.70
C GLU A 98 19.02 11.64 -1.70
N GLY A 99 17.93 12.02 -2.38
CA GLY A 99 17.19 11.13 -3.28
C GLY A 99 16.26 10.13 -2.58
N GLU A 100 16.04 10.25 -1.27
CA GLU A 100 15.03 9.49 -0.55
C GLU A 100 13.77 10.32 -0.26
N GLN A 101 12.61 9.65 -0.27
CA GLN A 101 11.30 10.25 0.00
C GLN A 101 10.45 9.27 0.81
N GLU A 102 9.87 9.72 1.92
CA GLU A 102 8.82 8.94 2.60
C GLU A 102 7.53 8.97 1.77
N ALA A 103 6.88 7.82 1.65
CA ALA A 103 5.63 7.67 0.91
C ALA A 103 4.76 6.56 1.49
N ILE A 104 3.44 6.72 1.41
CA ILE A 104 2.49 5.61 1.51
C ILE A 104 2.36 5.03 0.10
N THR A 105 2.89 3.83 -0.12
CA THR A 105 2.73 3.12 -1.40
C THR A 105 1.44 2.34 -1.37
N TRP A 106 0.64 2.43 -2.42
CA TRP A 106 -0.65 1.73 -2.46
C TRP A 106 -0.88 0.98 -3.77
N MET A 107 -1.63 -0.11 -3.66
CA MET A 107 -2.15 -0.92 -4.75
C MET A 107 -3.65 -1.09 -4.52
N SER A 108 -4.45 -0.85 -5.55
CA SER A 108 -5.88 -1.15 -5.54
C SER A 108 -6.21 -2.22 -6.57
N PHE A 109 -7.29 -2.96 -6.31
CA PHE A 109 -7.90 -3.87 -7.25
C PHE A 109 -9.41 -3.74 -7.15
N ASP A 110 -10.08 -3.73 -8.30
CA ASP A 110 -11.52 -3.85 -8.42
C ASP A 110 -11.82 -4.79 -9.60
N ARG A 111 -12.73 -5.74 -9.42
CA ARG A 111 -13.08 -6.73 -10.45
C ARG A 111 -13.59 -6.09 -11.76
N GLY A 112 -14.20 -4.90 -11.69
CA GLY A 112 -14.73 -4.16 -12.83
C GLY A 112 -13.72 -3.21 -13.50
N ASP A 113 -12.78 -2.67 -12.73
CA ASP A 113 -11.86 -1.62 -13.22
C ASP A 113 -10.40 -2.10 -13.37
N GLY A 114 -10.06 -3.26 -12.82
CA GLY A 114 -8.72 -3.79 -12.82
C GLY A 114 -7.91 -3.28 -11.62
N VAL A 115 -6.68 -2.83 -11.90
CA VAL A 115 -5.67 -2.60 -10.87
C VAL A 115 -5.08 -1.21 -11.07
N ASP A 116 -5.06 -0.40 -10.01
CA ASP A 116 -4.36 0.89 -9.99
C ASP A 116 -3.22 0.87 -8.96
N TYR A 117 -2.23 1.73 -9.18
CA TYR A 117 -1.03 1.86 -8.38
C TYR A 117 -0.71 3.30 -8.12
N GLY A 118 -0.12 3.58 -6.96
CA GLY A 118 0.29 4.93 -6.68
C GLY A 118 1.00 5.11 -5.36
N ARG A 119 1.09 6.38 -4.97
CA ARG A 119 1.65 6.75 -3.68
C ARG A 119 0.97 7.98 -3.10
N VAL A 120 1.21 8.21 -1.82
CA VAL A 120 0.99 9.48 -1.14
C VAL A 120 2.34 9.91 -0.60
N ALA A 121 2.97 10.93 -1.18
CA ALA A 121 4.23 11.43 -0.69
C ALA A 121 4.01 12.19 0.63
N TYR A 122 4.99 12.18 1.53
CA TYR A 122 4.94 13.05 2.69
C TYR A 122 6.33 13.43 3.20
N ALA A 123 6.41 14.60 3.82
CA ALA A 123 7.63 15.11 4.43
C ALA A 123 7.36 15.53 5.88
N ARG A 124 8.37 15.40 6.73
CA ARG A 124 8.25 15.80 8.15
C ARG A 124 8.72 17.23 8.37
N ARG A 125 7.91 18.03 9.05
CA ARG A 125 8.27 19.38 9.50
C ARG A 125 9.41 19.35 10.53
N PRO A 126 10.08 20.48 10.79
CA PRO A 126 10.91 20.65 11.98
C PRO A 126 10.07 20.36 13.24
N GLY A 127 10.27 19.20 13.87
CA GLY A 127 9.41 18.67 14.94
C GLY A 127 8.96 17.21 14.72
N GLY A 128 9.07 16.71 13.49
CA GLY A 128 8.80 15.30 13.14
C GLY A 128 7.36 15.01 12.71
N GLU A 129 6.48 16.02 12.75
CA GLU A 129 5.09 15.92 12.28
C GLU A 129 5.05 15.77 10.74
N PRO A 130 4.42 14.72 10.19
CA PRO A 130 4.31 14.52 8.76
C PRO A 130 3.30 15.47 8.11
N VAL A 131 3.59 15.89 6.88
CA VAL A 131 2.69 16.63 5.98
C VAL A 131 2.53 15.79 4.73
N PHE A 132 1.31 15.34 4.48
CA PHE A 132 0.96 14.46 3.37
C PHE A 132 0.54 15.27 2.14
N GLU A 133 0.92 14.78 0.97
CA GLU A 133 0.39 15.24 -0.32
C GLU A 133 -0.90 14.48 -0.66
N GLU A 134 -1.55 14.85 -1.77
CA GLU A 134 -2.70 14.09 -2.28
C GLU A 134 -2.26 12.75 -2.91
N PRO A 135 -3.11 11.72 -2.92
CA PRO A 135 -2.80 10.46 -3.59
C PRO A 135 -2.56 10.63 -5.10
N GLU A 136 -1.40 10.18 -5.55
CA GLU A 136 -0.95 10.17 -6.95
C GLU A 136 -1.15 8.77 -7.54
N ILE A 137 -1.81 8.66 -8.70
CA ILE A 137 -1.91 7.42 -9.49
C ILE A 137 -0.80 7.40 -10.53
N PHE A 138 -0.10 6.28 -10.68
CA PHE A 138 0.87 6.09 -11.74
C PHE A 138 0.17 5.63 -13.02
N GLU A 139 0.16 6.50 -14.03
CA GLU A 139 -0.44 6.24 -15.34
C GLU A 139 0.47 5.44 -16.28
N VAL A 140 1.77 5.38 -16.00
CA VAL A 140 2.72 4.56 -16.76
C VAL A 140 2.40 3.10 -16.44
N GLY A 141 2.31 2.23 -17.46
CA GLY A 141 1.96 0.81 -17.35
C GLY A 141 2.91 -0.01 -16.45
N ILE A 142 2.85 0.24 -15.14
CA ILE A 142 3.56 -0.47 -14.11
C ILE A 142 2.92 -1.85 -14.07
N ARG A 143 3.63 -2.82 -14.65
CA ARG A 143 3.31 -4.22 -14.40
C ARG A 143 3.73 -4.53 -12.96
N PRO A 144 2.78 -4.87 -12.06
CA PRO A 144 3.13 -5.32 -10.73
C PRO A 144 4.19 -6.42 -10.81
N ARG A 145 5.23 -6.29 -10.00
CA ARG A 145 6.31 -7.28 -9.88
C ARG A 145 6.25 -7.96 -8.53
N ASN A 146 6.89 -9.13 -8.43
CA ASN A 146 6.89 -9.95 -7.22
C ASN A 146 7.34 -9.20 -5.96
N GLU A 147 8.17 -8.16 -6.11
CA GLU A 147 8.70 -7.36 -5.01
C GLU A 147 7.76 -6.23 -4.57
N MET A 148 6.67 -5.97 -5.31
CA MET A 148 5.73 -4.90 -5.00
C MET A 148 4.71 -5.34 -3.94
N PRO A 149 4.40 -4.48 -2.97
CA PRO A 149 3.37 -4.77 -1.98
C PRO A 149 2.02 -5.10 -2.63
N GLY A 150 1.41 -6.23 -2.25
CA GLY A 150 0.10 -6.67 -2.75
C GLY A 150 0.17 -7.58 -3.96
N PHE A 151 1.37 -7.89 -4.48
CA PHE A 151 1.52 -8.72 -5.67
C PHE A 151 0.97 -10.13 -5.46
N LEU A 152 1.30 -10.76 -4.32
CA LEU A 152 0.85 -12.11 -4.02
C LEU A 152 -0.66 -12.14 -3.78
N LEU A 153 -1.19 -11.12 -3.10
CA LEU A 153 -2.63 -10.95 -2.94
C LEU A 153 -3.32 -10.84 -4.31
N LEU A 154 -2.82 -9.98 -5.20
CA LEU A 154 -3.37 -9.82 -6.54
C LEU A 154 -3.33 -11.13 -7.33
N GLN A 155 -2.21 -11.86 -7.29
CA GLN A 155 -2.12 -13.17 -7.94
C GLN A 155 -3.16 -14.15 -7.42
N ARG A 156 -3.39 -14.19 -6.10
CA ARG A 156 -4.39 -15.08 -5.49
C ARG A 156 -5.83 -14.67 -5.80
N CYS A 157 -6.10 -13.38 -5.96
CA CYS A 157 -7.42 -12.89 -6.35
C CYS A 157 -7.70 -13.05 -7.86
N LEU A 158 -6.66 -13.10 -8.70
CA LEU A 158 -6.79 -13.32 -10.15
C LEU A 158 -6.70 -14.80 -10.55
N GLY A 159 -5.96 -15.61 -9.79
CA GLY A 159 -5.80 -17.04 -10.00
C GLY A 159 -6.90 -17.82 -9.30
N GLU A 160 -8.06 -17.97 -9.93
CA GLU A 160 -8.90 -19.14 -9.70
C GLU A 160 -8.28 -20.32 -10.46
N GLU A 161 -7.52 -21.18 -9.75
CA GLU A 161 -7.40 -22.63 -10.04
C GLU A 161 -7.27 -23.42 -8.72
#